data_AF-A0A813HPJ3-F1
#
_entry.id   AF-A0A813HPJ3-F1
#
_cell.length_a   1.000
_cell.length_b   1.000
_cell.length_c   1.000
_cell.angle_alpha   90.00
_cell.angle_beta   90.00
_cell.angle_gamma   90.00
#
_symmetry.space_group_name_H-M   'P 1'
#
loop_
_entity.id
_entity.type
_entity.pdbx_description
1 polymer ?
#
loop_
_entity_poly.entity_id
_entity_poly.type
_entity_poly.pdbx_seq_one_letter_code
_entity_poly.pdbx_strand_id
1 'polypeptide(L)'
;MSLGGWLLCLTAADCKVWEDVAADHQYDSSKPWPANEDSFDAKSVRTIHYPDGSTYKGESLGQVKHGHGLQTWSDASRYEGQWQDGKAHGHGRFEHAAGDVYEGTWAQDKAHGRGTYINSDGSRYFGQWQDDQQEGEGEETWPDGTKYTGGYSKGLKSGTGSYSWPDGSSYTGELQGNDFHGRGTYIWEDGHAYIGQWQKNRMHGKGTLVWPDGRKYGERWEDGQEYGQGACDNHGREVGDSDDFKQTTGRCFFPRTKINRLLHSRRPHTVVFDAFRRLASPFVGVSPAVCGLGCDLNPSLA
;
A
#
# COMPACT_ATOMS: atom_id res chain seq x y z
N MET A 1 10.61 56.92 -37.88
CA MET A 1 11.84 56.73 -37.08
C MET A 1 12.38 55.36 -37.48
N SER A 2 13.63 55.08 -37.82
CA SER A 2 14.87 55.83 -38.01
C SER A 2 15.92 54.75 -38.33
N LEU A 3 16.65 54.88 -39.45
CA LEU A 3 18.01 54.35 -39.72
C LEU A 3 18.17 52.80 -39.75
N GLY A 4 19.01 52.16 -40.54
CA GLY A 4 20.08 52.52 -41.47
C GLY A 4 20.77 51.21 -41.89
N GLY A 5 21.26 51.13 -43.13
CA GLY A 5 22.08 50.02 -43.61
C GLY A 5 23.59 50.22 -43.34
N TRP A 6 24.38 49.29 -43.92
CA TRP A 6 25.86 49.13 -43.95
C TRP A 6 26.43 48.43 -42.71
N LEU A 7 27.34 47.43 -42.74
CA LEU A 7 28.32 46.86 -43.69
C LEU A 7 28.66 45.45 -43.11
N LEU A 8 29.02 44.37 -43.81
CA LEU A 8 30.31 44.08 -44.46
C LEU A 8 30.21 42.60 -44.93
N CYS A 9 30.56 42.34 -46.19
CA CYS A 9 30.66 40.99 -46.75
C CYS A 9 32.10 40.50 -46.61
N LEU A 10 32.33 39.29 -46.09
CA LEU A 10 33.60 38.56 -46.28
C LEU A 10 33.34 37.04 -46.46
N THR A 11 33.58 36.64 -47.71
CA THR A 11 33.93 35.31 -48.24
C THR A 11 32.84 34.27 -48.50
N ALA A 12 32.99 33.70 -49.70
CA ALA A 12 32.07 32.89 -50.47
C ALA A 12 32.25 31.37 -50.25
N ALA A 13 31.17 30.61 -50.40
CA ALA A 13 31.08 29.53 -51.39
C ALA A 13 29.67 28.90 -51.40
N ASP A 14 29.05 28.98 -52.58
CA ASP A 14 28.10 28.04 -53.17
C ASP A 14 26.72 27.81 -52.52
N CYS A 15 25.76 28.65 -52.91
CA CYS A 15 24.40 28.18 -53.17
C CYS A 15 23.96 28.69 -54.55
N LYS A 16 23.97 27.78 -55.54
CA LYS A 16 23.36 28.01 -56.85
C LYS A 16 21.85 27.81 -56.75
N VAL A 17 21.14 28.88 -57.11
CA VAL A 17 19.75 28.88 -57.53
C VAL A 17 19.63 28.13 -58.86
N TRP A 18 18.57 27.31 -58.99
CA TRP A 18 17.89 26.97 -60.25
C TRP A 18 16.41 27.31 -59.97
N GLU A 19 15.97 28.51 -60.34
CA GLU A 19 15.26 28.87 -61.58
C GLU A 19 13.95 28.11 -61.82
N ASP A 20 12.90 28.94 -61.94
CA ASP A 20 11.49 28.61 -62.10
C ASP A 20 11.21 27.68 -63.27
N VAL A 21 10.36 26.68 -63.02
CA VAL A 21 9.45 26.16 -64.06
C VAL A 21 8.06 26.07 -63.45
N ALA A 22 7.24 27.08 -63.74
CA ALA A 22 5.81 27.01 -63.59
C ALA A 22 5.27 25.95 -64.57
N ALA A 23 4.76 24.84 -64.05
CA ALA A 23 3.99 23.86 -64.80
C ALA A 23 2.80 23.42 -63.96
N ASP A 24 1.68 24.09 -64.25
CA ASP A 24 0.32 23.56 -64.34
C ASP A 24 0.07 22.18 -63.68
N HIS A 25 -0.25 22.19 -62.39
CA HIS A 25 -1.00 21.10 -61.78
C HIS A 25 -2.35 21.63 -61.34
N GLN A 26 -3.35 21.45 -62.20
CA GLN A 26 -4.76 21.59 -61.86
C GLN A 26 -5.07 20.71 -60.64
N TYR A 27 -5.49 21.35 -59.55
CA TYR A 27 -6.06 20.67 -58.39
C TYR A 27 -7.42 20.09 -58.80
N ASP A 28 -7.45 18.79 -59.03
CA ASP A 28 -8.65 18.03 -59.35
C ASP A 28 -9.51 17.85 -58.08
N SER A 29 -10.51 18.72 -57.92
CA SER A 29 -11.48 18.69 -56.82
C SER A 29 -12.45 17.50 -56.86
N SER A 30 -12.33 16.60 -57.85
CA SER A 30 -13.13 15.38 -57.94
C SER A 30 -12.46 14.17 -57.30
N LYS A 31 -11.20 14.28 -56.87
CA LYS A 31 -10.53 13.23 -56.11
C LYS A 31 -10.86 13.36 -54.61
N PRO A 32 -11.47 12.34 -53.99
CA PRO A 32 -11.58 12.33 -52.53
C PRO A 32 -10.17 12.38 -51.93
N TRP A 33 -10.01 13.15 -50.86
CA TRP A 33 -8.80 13.14 -50.04
C TRP A 33 -8.45 11.68 -49.74
N PRO A 34 -7.18 11.25 -49.87
CA PRO A 34 -6.80 9.95 -49.36
C PRO A 34 -7.17 9.96 -47.87
N ALA A 35 -8.17 9.14 -47.52
CA ALA A 35 -8.51 8.88 -46.13
C ALA A 35 -7.20 8.41 -45.49
N ASN A 36 -6.67 9.25 -44.62
CA ASN A 36 -5.49 8.92 -43.84
C ASN A 36 -5.88 7.66 -43.05
N GLU A 37 -5.34 6.50 -43.42
CA GLU A 37 -5.45 5.24 -42.67
C GLU A 37 -4.57 5.26 -41.41
N ASP A 38 -4.49 6.42 -40.77
CA ASP A 38 -3.92 6.59 -39.45
C ASP A 38 -5.02 6.31 -38.43
N SER A 39 -5.48 5.06 -38.42
CA SER A 39 -6.37 4.52 -37.38
C SER A 39 -5.61 4.32 -36.06
N PHE A 40 -5.09 5.42 -35.50
CA PHE A 40 -4.49 5.43 -34.17
C PHE A 40 -5.58 5.17 -33.13
N ASP A 41 -5.59 3.93 -32.62
CA ASP A 41 -6.09 3.54 -31.30
C ASP A 41 -7.52 3.98 -30.95
N ALA A 42 -8.50 3.60 -31.78
CA ALA A 42 -9.89 3.68 -31.38
C ALA A 42 -10.15 2.73 -30.18
N LYS A 43 -10.51 3.32 -29.03
CA LYS A 43 -10.97 2.60 -27.84
C LYS A 43 -12.10 1.65 -28.23
N SER A 44 -11.87 0.35 -28.08
CA SER A 44 -12.83 -0.69 -28.48
C SER A 44 -13.00 -1.74 -27.39
N VAL A 45 -14.22 -2.23 -27.20
CA VAL A 45 -14.49 -3.33 -26.27
C VAL A 45 -14.15 -4.65 -26.94
N ARG A 46 -13.29 -5.45 -26.32
CA ARG A 46 -12.81 -6.73 -26.87
C ARG A 46 -12.81 -7.82 -25.81
N THR A 47 -12.82 -9.06 -26.28
CA THR A 47 -12.50 -10.24 -25.47
C THR A 47 -11.16 -10.82 -25.95
N ILE A 48 -10.14 -10.80 -25.09
CA ILE A 48 -8.81 -11.33 -25.35
C ILE A 48 -8.69 -12.66 -24.59
N HIS A 49 -8.30 -13.72 -25.30
CA HIS A 49 -8.00 -15.02 -24.70
C HIS A 49 -6.48 -15.22 -24.74
N TYR A 50 -5.87 -15.49 -23.59
CA TYR A 50 -4.43 -15.68 -23.49
C TYR A 50 -4.07 -17.17 -23.50
N PRO A 51 -2.85 -17.54 -23.93
CA PRO A 51 -2.40 -18.94 -23.94
C PRO A 51 -2.39 -19.62 -22.56
N ASP A 52 -2.26 -18.85 -21.48
CA ASP A 52 -2.30 -19.33 -20.10
C ASP A 52 -3.73 -19.64 -19.61
N GLY A 53 -4.75 -19.49 -20.47
CA GLY A 53 -6.16 -19.69 -20.13
C GLY A 53 -6.81 -18.49 -19.46
N SER A 54 -6.06 -17.41 -19.18
CA SER A 54 -6.63 -16.17 -18.70
C SER A 54 -7.44 -15.47 -19.80
N THR A 55 -8.41 -14.66 -19.39
CA THR A 55 -9.27 -13.91 -20.30
C THR A 55 -9.37 -12.46 -19.84
N TYR A 56 -9.47 -11.55 -20.81
CA TYR A 56 -9.79 -10.15 -20.57
C TYR A 56 -11.03 -9.78 -21.38
N LYS A 57 -11.98 -9.09 -20.77
CA LYS A 57 -13.15 -8.51 -21.43
C LYS A 57 -13.26 -7.05 -21.01
N GLY A 58 -13.05 -6.14 -21.94
CA GLY A 58 -13.11 -4.72 -21.62
C GLY A 58 -12.65 -3.81 -22.75
N GLU A 59 -12.58 -2.52 -22.44
CA GLU A 59 -12.01 -1.51 -23.32
C GLU A 59 -10.53 -1.81 -23.61
N SER A 60 -10.06 -1.45 -24.79
CA SER A 60 -8.69 -1.67 -25.24
C SER A 60 -8.27 -0.66 -26.29
N LEU A 61 -6.97 -0.35 -26.33
CA LEU A 61 -6.30 0.35 -27.42
C LEU A 61 -5.47 -0.69 -28.17
N GLY A 62 -5.91 -1.07 -29.37
CA GLY A 62 -5.33 -2.20 -30.11
C GLY A 62 -5.44 -3.53 -29.34
N GLN A 63 -4.31 -4.06 -28.88
CA GLN A 63 -4.22 -5.28 -28.06
C GLN A 63 -3.90 -4.97 -26.58
N VAL A 64 -3.79 -3.70 -26.21
CA VAL A 64 -3.41 -3.25 -24.87
C VAL A 64 -4.68 -2.94 -24.07
N LYS A 65 -4.78 -3.52 -22.86
CA LYS A 65 -5.89 -3.26 -21.93
C LYS A 65 -5.87 -1.78 -21.52
N HIS A 66 -7.01 -1.11 -21.64
CA HIS A 66 -7.11 0.33 -21.35
C HIS A 66 -8.57 0.70 -21.08
N GLY A 67 -8.85 1.61 -20.14
CA GLY A 67 -10.23 1.91 -19.74
C GLY A 67 -10.78 0.86 -18.78
N HIS A 68 -12.09 0.61 -18.78
CA HIS A 68 -12.69 -0.39 -17.89
C HIS A 68 -12.67 -1.79 -18.47
N GLY A 69 -12.35 -2.78 -17.64
CA GLY A 69 -12.37 -4.17 -18.05
C GLY A 69 -12.27 -5.17 -16.90
N LEU A 70 -12.66 -6.40 -17.22
CA LEU A 70 -12.60 -7.57 -16.37
C LEU A 70 -11.49 -8.51 -16.88
N GLN A 71 -10.49 -8.77 -16.04
CA GLN A 71 -9.50 -9.81 -16.24
C GLN A 71 -9.82 -10.99 -15.31
N THR A 72 -9.87 -12.20 -15.86
CA THR A 72 -10.00 -13.44 -15.11
C THR A 72 -8.77 -14.29 -15.39
N TRP A 73 -8.09 -14.74 -14.33
CA TRP A 73 -6.92 -15.61 -14.43
C TRP A 73 -7.31 -17.08 -14.35
N SER A 74 -6.38 -17.96 -14.74
CA SER A 74 -6.59 -19.42 -14.75
C SER A 74 -6.78 -20.03 -13.35
N ASP A 75 -6.29 -19.34 -12.31
CA ASP A 75 -6.49 -19.71 -10.91
C ASP A 75 -7.87 -19.28 -10.36
N ALA A 76 -8.72 -18.67 -11.19
CA ALA A 76 -10.00 -18.05 -10.86
C ALA A 76 -9.92 -16.72 -10.07
N SER A 77 -8.71 -16.17 -9.88
CA SER A 77 -8.57 -14.77 -9.46
C SER A 77 -9.18 -13.85 -10.52
N ARG A 78 -9.67 -12.68 -10.12
CA ARG A 78 -10.24 -11.70 -11.06
C ARG A 78 -9.99 -10.25 -10.64
N TYR A 79 -9.85 -9.40 -11.64
CA TYR A 79 -9.75 -7.95 -11.48
C TYR A 79 -10.82 -7.30 -12.34
N GLU A 80 -11.65 -6.47 -11.73
CA GLU A 80 -12.61 -5.63 -12.42
C GLU A 80 -12.32 -4.17 -12.10
N GLY A 81 -12.01 -3.37 -13.10
CA GLY A 81 -11.65 -1.98 -12.83
C GLY A 81 -11.04 -1.27 -14.02
N GLN A 82 -10.38 -0.17 -13.69
CA GLN A 82 -9.71 0.70 -14.63
C GLN A 82 -8.31 0.17 -14.98
N TRP A 83 -7.97 0.27 -16.26
CA TRP A 83 -6.73 -0.14 -16.87
C TRP A 83 -6.08 1.04 -17.58
N GLN A 84 -4.77 1.14 -17.48
CA GLN A 84 -3.95 2.06 -18.25
C GLN A 84 -2.70 1.33 -18.72
N ASP A 85 -2.44 1.35 -20.02
CA ASP A 85 -1.26 0.76 -20.66
C ASP A 85 -0.99 -0.70 -20.25
N GLY A 86 -2.06 -1.50 -20.22
CA GLY A 86 -1.98 -2.92 -19.88
C GLY A 86 -2.02 -3.23 -18.39
N LYS A 87 -2.01 -2.20 -17.52
CA LYS A 87 -1.90 -2.34 -16.07
C LYS A 87 -3.13 -1.84 -15.33
N ALA A 88 -3.42 -2.41 -14.16
CA ALA A 88 -4.44 -1.90 -13.26
C ALA A 88 -4.06 -0.48 -12.81
N HIS A 89 -4.95 0.48 -13.01
CA HIS A 89 -4.73 1.89 -12.72
C HIS A 89 -6.06 2.61 -12.52
N GLY A 90 -6.19 3.42 -11.48
CA GLY A 90 -7.46 4.04 -11.10
C GLY A 90 -8.25 3.15 -10.15
N HIS A 91 -9.58 3.19 -10.18
CA HIS A 91 -10.41 2.38 -9.30
C HIS A 91 -10.62 0.96 -9.83
N GLY A 92 -10.55 -0.02 -8.94
CA GLY A 92 -10.84 -1.41 -9.28
C GLY A 92 -10.95 -2.32 -8.07
N ARG A 93 -11.48 -3.51 -8.32
CA ARG A 93 -11.69 -4.57 -7.35
C ARG A 93 -10.97 -5.83 -7.81
N PHE A 94 -10.04 -6.30 -7.01
CA PHE A 94 -9.36 -7.58 -7.18
C PHE A 94 -9.90 -8.59 -6.19
N GLU A 95 -10.17 -9.78 -6.67
CA GLU A 95 -10.55 -10.93 -5.87
C GLU A 95 -9.56 -12.05 -6.15
N HIS A 96 -8.83 -12.43 -5.13
CA HIS A 96 -7.91 -13.55 -5.18
C HIS A 96 -8.69 -14.86 -5.06
N ALA A 97 -8.21 -15.91 -5.73
CA ALA A 97 -8.82 -17.25 -5.64
C ALA A 97 -8.91 -17.79 -4.20
N ALA A 98 -8.02 -17.37 -3.31
CA ALA A 98 -8.03 -17.76 -1.90
C ALA A 98 -9.13 -17.06 -1.07
N GLY A 99 -9.84 -16.08 -1.63
CA GLY A 99 -10.92 -15.35 -0.96
C GLY A 99 -10.56 -13.94 -0.49
N ASP A 100 -9.30 -13.54 -0.62
CA ASP A 100 -8.87 -12.17 -0.31
C ASP A 100 -9.42 -11.19 -1.35
N VAL A 101 -9.90 -10.05 -0.92
CA VAL A 101 -10.51 -9.02 -1.77
C VAL A 101 -9.83 -7.69 -1.49
N TYR A 102 -9.42 -7.00 -2.53
CA TYR A 102 -9.05 -5.58 -2.46
C TYR A 102 -10.00 -4.78 -3.34
N GLU A 103 -10.50 -3.66 -2.82
CA GLU A 103 -11.29 -2.69 -3.57
C GLU A 103 -10.80 -1.29 -3.25
N GLY A 104 -10.31 -0.58 -4.25
CA GLY A 104 -9.69 0.72 -4.02
C GLY A 104 -9.03 1.29 -5.26
N THR A 105 -8.10 2.21 -5.01
CA THR A 105 -7.29 2.80 -6.06
C THR A 105 -6.05 1.96 -6.38
N TRP A 106 -5.66 1.97 -7.64
CA TRP A 106 -4.57 1.21 -8.21
C TRP A 106 -3.65 2.15 -8.96
N ALA A 107 -2.35 1.86 -8.93
CA ALA A 107 -1.37 2.53 -9.75
C ALA A 107 -0.33 1.51 -10.20
N GLN A 108 -0.23 1.30 -11.52
CA GLN A 108 0.80 0.45 -12.12
C GLN A 108 0.80 -0.97 -11.54
N ASP A 109 -0.38 -1.61 -11.52
CA ASP A 109 -0.62 -2.95 -10.94
C ASP A 109 -0.48 -3.05 -9.42
N LYS A 110 -0.43 -1.93 -8.69
CA LYS A 110 -0.32 -1.95 -7.23
C LYS A 110 -1.47 -1.24 -6.54
N ALA A 111 -1.90 -1.75 -5.40
CA ALA A 111 -2.77 -1.04 -4.49
C ALA A 111 -2.10 0.28 -4.08
N HIS A 112 -2.84 1.38 -4.23
CA HIS A 112 -2.35 2.73 -4.00
C HIS A 112 -3.49 3.60 -3.49
N GLY A 113 -3.24 4.78 -2.94
CA GLY A 113 -4.28 5.73 -2.53
C GLY A 113 -5.17 5.17 -1.41
N ARG A 114 -6.50 5.17 -1.55
CA ARG A 114 -7.42 4.64 -0.53
C ARG A 114 -8.08 3.35 -1.01
N GLY A 115 -8.20 2.38 -0.11
CA GLY A 115 -8.82 1.10 -0.43
C GLY A 115 -9.24 0.31 0.80
N THR A 116 -10.15 -0.62 0.56
CA THR A 116 -10.56 -1.66 1.50
C THR A 116 -9.90 -2.97 1.11
N TYR A 117 -9.27 -3.64 2.07
CA TYR A 117 -8.82 -5.02 1.93
C TYR A 117 -9.63 -5.90 2.89
N ILE A 118 -10.14 -7.01 2.39
CA ILE A 118 -10.83 -8.04 3.17
C ILE A 118 -10.04 -9.32 2.97
N ASN A 119 -9.52 -9.86 4.07
CA ASN A 119 -8.79 -11.11 4.06
C ASN A 119 -9.78 -12.28 4.10
N SER A 120 -9.35 -13.44 3.63
CA SER A 120 -10.11 -14.70 3.68
C SER A 120 -10.53 -15.14 5.10
N ASP A 121 -9.82 -14.68 6.14
CA ASP A 121 -10.19 -14.90 7.54
C ASP A 121 -11.31 -13.97 8.05
N GLY A 122 -11.77 -13.02 7.22
CA GLY A 122 -12.79 -12.02 7.54
C GLY A 122 -12.26 -10.75 8.20
N SER A 123 -10.94 -10.65 8.47
CA SER A 123 -10.33 -9.38 8.86
C SER A 123 -10.41 -8.37 7.72
N ARG A 124 -10.59 -7.10 8.08
CA ARG A 124 -10.79 -6.01 7.13
C ARG A 124 -9.91 -4.83 7.49
N TYR A 125 -9.20 -4.31 6.50
CA TYR A 125 -8.51 -3.04 6.56
C TYR A 125 -9.18 -2.01 5.65
N PHE A 126 -9.29 -0.78 6.11
CA PHE A 126 -9.68 0.37 5.32
C PHE A 126 -8.73 1.53 5.62
N GLY A 127 -8.02 2.03 4.61
CA GLY A 127 -7.05 3.08 4.84
C GLY A 127 -6.27 3.45 3.60
N GLN A 128 -5.12 4.08 3.80
CA GLN A 128 -4.24 4.46 2.70
C GLN A 128 -3.29 3.31 2.35
N TRP A 129 -2.85 3.32 1.09
CA TRP A 129 -2.02 2.31 0.46
C TRP A 129 -0.93 3.00 -0.36
N GLN A 130 0.26 2.44 -0.32
CA GLN A 130 1.40 2.85 -1.15
C GLN A 130 2.14 1.59 -1.59
N ASP A 131 2.17 1.34 -2.90
CA ASP A 131 2.90 0.21 -3.49
C ASP A 131 2.63 -1.12 -2.77
N ASP A 132 1.34 -1.51 -2.71
CA ASP A 132 0.86 -2.76 -2.09
C ASP A 132 1.01 -2.87 -0.56
N GLN A 133 1.39 -1.78 0.11
CA GLN A 133 1.54 -1.72 1.55
C GLN A 133 0.58 -0.71 2.17
N GLN A 134 0.08 -1.03 3.36
CA GLN A 134 -0.66 -0.08 4.19
C GLN A 134 0.27 1.07 4.58
N GLU A 135 -0.21 2.30 4.44
CA GLU A 135 0.52 3.53 4.72
C GLU A 135 -0.42 4.57 5.32
N GLY A 136 0.09 5.57 6.03
CA GLY A 136 -0.70 6.67 6.57
C GLY A 136 -1.76 6.20 7.56
N GLU A 137 -2.93 6.84 7.55
CA GLU A 137 -4.03 6.49 8.46
C GLU A 137 -4.86 5.31 7.94
N GLY A 138 -5.22 4.40 8.84
CA GLY A 138 -6.10 3.28 8.53
C GLY A 138 -6.85 2.72 9.74
N GLU A 139 -7.89 1.97 9.42
CA GLU A 139 -8.72 1.22 10.36
C GLU A 139 -8.65 -0.27 10.02
N GLU A 140 -8.43 -1.10 11.03
CA GLU A 140 -8.47 -2.55 10.90
C GLU A 140 -9.49 -3.14 11.87
N THR A 141 -10.33 -4.05 11.40
CA THR A 141 -11.35 -4.74 12.18
C THR A 141 -11.20 -6.24 12.01
N TRP A 142 -11.34 -6.99 13.09
CA TRP A 142 -11.27 -8.45 13.09
C TRP A 142 -12.64 -9.07 13.38
N PRO A 143 -12.89 -10.32 12.93
CA PRO A 143 -14.16 -11.00 13.16
C PRO A 143 -14.54 -11.15 14.63
N ASP A 144 -13.55 -11.16 15.52
CA ASP A 144 -13.79 -11.24 16.97
C ASP A 144 -14.35 -9.93 17.56
N GLY A 145 -14.42 -8.84 16.78
CA GLY A 145 -14.90 -7.53 17.21
C GLY A 145 -13.77 -6.57 17.65
N THR A 146 -12.52 -7.02 17.62
CA THR A 146 -11.37 -6.14 17.83
C THR A 146 -11.32 -5.09 16.73
N LYS A 147 -10.88 -3.89 17.09
CA LYS A 147 -10.64 -2.81 16.15
C LYS A 147 -9.34 -2.07 16.49
N TYR A 148 -8.64 -1.63 15.45
CA TYR A 148 -7.52 -0.72 15.49
C TYR A 148 -7.80 0.48 14.59
N THR A 149 -7.40 1.67 15.02
CA THR A 149 -7.42 2.88 14.19
C THR A 149 -6.16 3.69 14.47
N GLY A 150 -5.42 4.06 13.44
CA GLY A 150 -4.23 4.88 13.59
C GLY A 150 -3.26 4.74 12.42
N GLY A 151 -2.01 5.14 12.68
CA GLY A 151 -0.97 5.20 11.66
C GLY A 151 -0.41 3.84 11.25
N TYR A 152 0.01 3.79 9.98
CA TYR A 152 0.72 2.71 9.31
C TYR A 152 1.93 3.28 8.56
N SER A 153 3.02 2.52 8.56
CA SER A 153 4.15 2.77 7.68
C SER A 153 4.71 1.44 7.21
N LYS A 154 4.80 1.25 5.90
CA LYS A 154 5.32 0.01 5.26
C LYS A 154 4.62 -1.25 5.76
N GLY A 155 3.30 -1.21 5.88
CA GLY A 155 2.49 -2.34 6.34
C GLY A 155 2.58 -2.65 7.83
N LEU A 156 3.19 -1.77 8.64
CA LEU A 156 3.30 -1.92 10.09
C LEU A 156 2.60 -0.77 10.81
N LYS A 157 1.90 -1.07 11.91
CA LYS A 157 1.29 -0.04 12.75
C LYS A 157 2.38 0.82 13.37
N SER A 158 2.24 2.13 13.27
CA SER A 158 3.25 3.10 13.69
C SER A 158 2.63 4.45 14.03
N GLY A 159 3.35 5.27 14.81
CA GLY A 159 2.83 6.58 15.21
C GLY A 159 1.77 6.44 16.30
N THR A 160 0.74 7.28 16.29
CA THR A 160 -0.35 7.18 17.27
C THR A 160 -1.48 6.29 16.77
N GLY A 161 -2.08 5.52 17.67
CA GLY A 161 -3.24 4.71 17.35
C GLY A 161 -4.04 4.29 18.58
N SER A 162 -5.19 3.71 18.31
CA SER A 162 -6.12 3.21 19.31
C SER A 162 -6.54 1.78 19.00
N TYR A 163 -6.52 0.93 20.01
CA TYR A 163 -7.10 -0.40 19.99
C TYR A 163 -8.33 -0.45 20.89
N SER A 164 -9.35 -1.16 20.45
CA SER A 164 -10.50 -1.54 21.27
C SER A 164 -10.74 -3.04 21.13
N TRP A 165 -10.98 -3.70 22.26
CA TRP A 165 -11.29 -5.12 22.31
C TRP A 165 -12.75 -5.36 22.70
N PRO A 166 -13.31 -6.54 22.37
CA PRO A 166 -14.71 -6.89 22.68
C PRO A 166 -15.01 -6.96 24.18
N ASP A 167 -13.99 -7.21 25.01
CA ASP A 167 -14.12 -7.22 26.47
C ASP A 167 -14.25 -5.81 27.08
N GLY A 168 -14.21 -4.76 26.25
CA GLY A 168 -14.28 -3.36 26.67
C GLY A 168 -12.93 -2.77 27.05
N SER A 169 -11.85 -3.57 27.06
CA SER A 169 -10.51 -3.02 27.21
C SER A 169 -10.12 -2.16 26.00
N SER A 170 -9.20 -1.22 26.20
CA SER A 170 -8.71 -0.35 25.13
C SER A 170 -7.28 0.12 25.37
N TYR A 171 -6.59 0.46 24.29
CA TYR A 171 -5.29 1.12 24.33
C TYR A 171 -5.35 2.34 23.45
N THR A 172 -4.75 3.45 23.88
CA THR A 172 -4.55 4.63 23.05
C THR A 172 -3.17 5.20 23.34
N GLY A 173 -2.32 5.29 22.33
CA GLY A 173 -0.95 5.70 22.51
C GLY A 173 -0.10 5.52 21.27
N GLU A 174 1.21 5.53 21.49
CA GLU A 174 2.21 5.34 20.45
C GLU A 174 2.39 3.85 20.10
N LEU A 175 2.72 3.59 18.84
CA LEU A 175 3.02 2.28 18.28
C LEU A 175 4.29 2.34 17.43
N GLN A 176 5.04 1.24 17.45
CA GLN A 176 6.21 1.05 16.61
C GLN A 176 6.29 -0.41 16.17
N GLY A 177 6.18 -0.65 14.86
CA GLY A 177 6.37 -2.00 14.30
C GLY A 177 5.33 -3.01 14.79
N ASN A 178 4.05 -2.59 14.90
CA ASN A 178 2.94 -3.34 15.52
C ASN A 178 2.95 -3.45 17.05
N ASP A 179 4.00 -3.00 17.72
CA ASP A 179 4.07 -3.05 19.18
C ASP A 179 3.62 -1.73 19.81
N PHE A 180 3.00 -1.80 20.99
CA PHE A 180 2.87 -0.64 21.87
C PHE A 180 4.25 -0.20 22.31
N HIS A 181 4.52 1.09 22.08
CA HIS A 181 5.80 1.73 22.34
C HIS A 181 5.55 3.17 22.78
N GLY A 182 6.56 3.86 23.31
CA GLY A 182 6.43 5.30 23.62
C GLY A 182 5.43 5.54 24.76
N ARG A 183 4.60 6.57 24.68
CA ARG A 183 3.57 6.86 25.70
C ARG A 183 2.22 6.31 25.28
N GLY A 184 1.47 5.80 26.25
CA GLY A 184 0.13 5.30 26.00
C GLY A 184 -0.67 5.03 27.27
N THR A 185 -1.97 4.96 27.08
CA THR A 185 -2.93 4.58 28.10
C THR A 185 -3.58 3.26 27.73
N TYR A 186 -3.52 2.28 28.63
CA TYR A 186 -4.31 1.05 28.51
C TYR A 186 -5.40 1.07 29.58
N ILE A 187 -6.64 0.80 29.20
CA ILE A 187 -7.78 0.68 30.10
C ILE A 187 -8.24 -0.78 30.07
N TRP A 188 -8.33 -1.41 31.23
CA TRP A 188 -8.81 -2.78 31.36
C TRP A 188 -10.34 -2.85 31.41
N GLU A 189 -10.88 -4.05 31.16
CA GLU A 189 -12.33 -4.35 31.20
C GLU A 189 -13.00 -3.98 32.54
N ASP A 190 -12.24 -3.97 33.63
CA ASP A 190 -12.69 -3.67 34.99
C ASP A 190 -12.51 -2.19 35.40
N GLY A 191 -12.08 -1.35 34.46
CA GLY A 191 -11.91 0.09 34.63
C GLY A 191 -10.59 0.53 35.25
N HIS A 192 -9.67 -0.39 35.58
CA HIS A 192 -8.30 0.01 35.88
C HIS A 192 -7.69 0.66 34.62
N ALA A 193 -6.68 1.50 34.81
CA ALA A 193 -5.93 2.08 33.70
C ALA A 193 -4.44 2.19 34.00
N TYR A 194 -3.59 1.96 33.01
CA TYR A 194 -2.17 2.26 33.08
C TYR A 194 -1.88 3.42 32.14
N ILE A 195 -1.29 4.48 32.68
CA ILE A 195 -0.92 5.68 31.94
C ILE A 195 0.60 5.81 32.06
N GLY A 196 1.33 5.57 30.97
CA GLY A 196 2.79 5.53 31.09
C GLY A 196 3.52 5.20 29.81
N GLN A 197 4.78 4.82 29.98
CA GLN A 197 5.64 4.42 28.90
C GLN A 197 5.47 2.93 28.58
N TRP A 198 5.66 2.59 27.31
CA TRP A 198 5.51 1.27 26.76
C TRP A 198 6.76 0.91 25.96
N GLN A 199 7.14 -0.35 26.03
CA GLN A 199 8.21 -0.91 25.21
C GLN A 199 7.85 -2.34 24.84
N LYS A 200 7.76 -2.62 23.53
CA LYS A 200 7.47 -3.97 23.00
C LYS A 200 6.27 -4.62 23.69
N ASN A 201 5.14 -3.91 23.71
CA ASN A 201 3.88 -4.37 24.31
C ASN A 201 3.89 -4.48 25.85
N ARG A 202 4.92 -3.98 26.54
CA ARG A 202 5.04 -4.04 28.00
C ARG A 202 5.05 -2.65 28.60
N MET A 203 4.44 -2.52 29.78
CA MET A 203 4.60 -1.33 30.63
C MET A 203 6.09 -1.18 30.97
N HIS A 204 6.64 0.00 30.76
CA HIS A 204 8.06 0.28 30.91
C HIS A 204 8.27 1.72 31.38
N GLY A 205 9.48 2.09 31.80
CA GLY A 205 9.84 3.47 32.10
C GLY A 205 8.93 4.11 33.16
N LYS A 206 8.56 5.37 32.97
CA LYS A 206 7.65 6.06 33.90
C LYS A 206 6.20 5.75 33.59
N GLY A 207 5.40 5.42 34.60
CA GLY A 207 3.97 5.20 34.43
C GLY A 207 3.22 4.94 35.73
N THR A 208 1.91 5.13 35.70
CA THR A 208 1.05 5.04 36.87
C THR A 208 -0.18 4.18 36.56
N LEU A 209 -0.43 3.21 37.43
CA LEU A 209 -1.67 2.44 37.50
C LEU A 209 -2.72 3.26 38.25
N VAL A 210 -3.93 3.32 37.71
CA VAL A 210 -5.07 4.07 38.23
C VAL A 210 -6.23 3.09 38.45
N TRP A 211 -6.82 3.10 39.64
CA TRP A 211 -8.02 2.33 39.96
C TRP A 211 -9.28 3.09 39.55
N PRO A 212 -10.42 2.41 39.38
CA PRO A 212 -11.71 3.07 39.14
C PRO A 212 -12.08 4.11 40.20
N ASP A 213 -11.63 3.93 41.44
CA ASP A 213 -11.85 4.87 42.55
C ASP A 213 -10.88 6.06 42.58
N GLY A 214 -9.96 6.14 41.61
CA GLY A 214 -8.98 7.22 41.47
C GLY A 214 -7.68 7.02 42.25
N ARG A 215 -7.53 5.93 43.02
CA ARG A 215 -6.23 5.56 43.62
C ARG A 215 -5.17 5.38 42.53
N LYS A 216 -3.92 5.63 42.88
CA LYS A 216 -2.77 5.59 41.98
C LYS A 216 -1.63 4.77 42.57
N TYR A 217 -0.87 4.07 41.73
CA TYR A 217 0.24 3.23 42.14
C TYR A 217 1.29 3.13 41.03
N GLY A 218 2.54 2.95 41.42
CA GLY A 218 3.65 2.81 40.50
C GLY A 218 4.12 4.14 39.94
N GLU A 219 5.43 4.31 39.93
CA GLU A 219 6.11 5.42 39.26
C GLU A 219 7.03 4.95 38.14
N ARG A 220 7.68 3.79 38.33
CA ARG A 220 8.65 3.23 37.40
C ARG A 220 8.40 1.75 37.13
N TRP A 221 8.55 1.33 35.88
CA TRP A 221 8.24 0.00 35.38
C TRP A 221 9.39 -0.55 34.53
N GLU A 222 9.64 -1.85 34.62
CA GLU A 222 10.58 -2.60 33.80
C GLU A 222 9.94 -3.95 33.43
N ASP A 223 9.82 -4.21 32.13
CA ASP A 223 9.22 -5.44 31.58
C ASP A 223 7.85 -5.83 32.15
N GLY A 224 6.99 -4.84 32.39
CA GLY A 224 5.65 -5.05 32.92
C GLY A 224 5.59 -5.24 34.44
N GLN A 225 6.71 -5.10 35.15
CA GLN A 225 6.80 -5.13 36.60
C GLN A 225 7.22 -3.77 37.12
N GLU A 226 6.78 -3.40 38.32
CA GLU A 226 7.25 -2.17 38.95
C GLU A 226 8.74 -2.30 39.34
N TYR A 227 9.53 -1.26 39.05
CA TYR A 227 10.93 -1.17 39.39
C TYR A 227 11.10 -0.42 40.71
N GLY A 228 11.64 -1.09 41.73
CA GLY A 228 11.82 -0.56 43.08
C GLY A 228 10.78 -1.16 44.04
N GLN A 229 11.23 -1.71 45.17
CA GLN A 229 10.35 -2.31 46.16
C GLN A 229 9.54 -1.22 46.87
N GLY A 230 8.24 -1.13 46.56
CA GLY A 230 7.24 -0.45 47.38
C GLY A 230 6.09 -1.41 47.63
N ALA A 231 6.16 -2.20 48.70
CA ALA A 231 5.02 -3.01 49.11
C ALA A 231 3.94 -2.06 49.68
N CYS A 232 2.85 -1.86 48.94
CA CYS A 232 1.67 -1.20 49.48
C CYS A 232 0.83 -2.20 50.29
N ASP A 233 0.30 -1.76 51.43
CA ASP A 233 -0.72 -2.50 52.17
C ASP A 233 -2.04 -2.54 51.37
N ASN A 234 -3.01 -3.36 51.81
CA ASN A 234 -4.36 -3.44 51.21
C ASN A 234 -5.14 -2.10 51.23
N HIS A 235 -4.56 -1.04 51.78
CA HIS A 235 -5.13 0.30 51.90
C HIS A 235 -4.35 1.37 51.11
N GLY A 236 -3.33 0.99 50.34
CA GLY A 236 -2.59 1.91 49.46
C GLY A 236 -1.70 2.92 50.18
N ARG A 237 -1.16 2.60 51.37
CA ARG A 237 -0.18 3.45 52.06
C ARG A 237 1.25 2.97 51.80
N GLU A 238 2.17 3.93 51.67
CA GLU A 238 3.62 3.68 51.65
C GLU A 238 4.07 3.08 52.98
N VAL A 239 4.71 1.91 52.95
CA VAL A 239 5.33 1.30 54.12
C VAL A 239 6.81 1.70 54.10
N GLY A 240 7.17 2.64 54.96
CA GLY A 240 8.55 3.09 55.15
C GLY A 240 9.46 1.99 55.69
N ASP A 241 10.69 2.01 55.20
CA ASP A 241 11.82 1.15 55.54
C ASP A 241 11.93 0.93 57.06
N SER A 242 11.52 -0.24 57.55
CA SER A 242 11.88 -0.71 58.88
C SER A 242 11.88 -2.23 58.93
N ASP A 243 12.96 -2.75 59.51
CA ASP A 243 13.39 -4.15 59.63
C ASP A 243 12.42 -5.06 60.41
N ASP A 244 11.17 -5.20 59.97
CA ASP A 244 10.25 -6.22 60.49
C ASP A 244 9.64 -7.06 59.37
N PHE A 245 10.55 -7.65 58.59
CA PHE A 245 10.25 -8.65 57.60
C PHE A 245 9.94 -9.98 58.28
N LYS A 246 8.67 -10.20 58.68
CA LYS A 246 8.06 -11.52 58.83
C LYS A 246 6.55 -11.39 59.03
N GLN A 247 5.80 -11.98 58.09
CA GLN A 247 4.37 -12.33 58.21
C GLN A 247 3.35 -11.23 57.86
N THR A 248 3.30 -10.85 56.59
CA THR A 248 2.02 -10.66 55.87
C THR A 248 2.31 -10.65 54.37
N THR A 249 2.25 -11.84 53.77
CA THR A 249 2.37 -12.03 52.32
C THR A 249 1.09 -11.57 51.62
N GLY A 250 0.83 -10.27 51.60
CA GLY A 250 -0.11 -9.66 50.67
C GLY A 250 0.65 -9.28 49.40
N ARG A 251 0.99 -10.26 48.54
CA ARG A 251 1.41 -9.91 47.17
C ARG A 251 0.22 -9.19 46.54
N CYS A 252 0.39 -7.97 46.06
CA CYS A 252 -0.53 -7.37 45.10
C CYS A 252 -0.57 -8.31 43.88
N PHE A 253 -1.50 -9.25 43.92
CA PHE A 253 -1.66 -10.29 42.92
C PHE A 253 -2.44 -9.66 41.78
N PHE A 254 -1.78 -8.82 41.00
CA PHE A 254 -2.31 -8.49 39.69
C PHE A 254 -2.20 -9.75 38.84
N PRO A 255 -3.29 -10.19 38.17
CA PRO A 255 -3.19 -11.31 37.24
C PRO A 255 -2.08 -10.98 36.26
N ARG A 256 -1.06 -11.86 36.18
CA ARG A 256 0.04 -11.79 35.19
C ARG A 256 -0.53 -11.22 33.91
N THR A 257 -0.12 -9.99 33.60
CA THR A 257 -0.82 -9.09 32.68
C THR A 257 -1.32 -9.86 31.45
N LYS A 258 -2.65 -10.00 31.31
CA LYS A 258 -3.31 -10.55 30.11
C LYS A 258 -2.80 -9.86 28.83
N ILE A 259 -2.25 -8.64 28.96
CA ILE A 259 -1.55 -7.85 27.93
C ILE A 259 -0.60 -8.71 27.08
N ASN A 260 0.29 -9.49 27.69
CA ASN A 260 1.21 -10.33 26.93
C ASN A 260 0.47 -11.44 26.17
N ARG A 261 -0.59 -12.02 26.73
CA ARG A 261 -1.34 -13.12 26.10
C ARG A 261 -2.22 -12.63 24.94
N LEU A 262 -2.77 -11.42 25.05
CA LEU A 262 -3.61 -10.79 24.03
C LEU A 262 -2.82 -10.26 22.83
N LEU A 263 -1.58 -9.81 23.05
CA LEU A 263 -0.73 -9.25 21.99
C LEU A 263 0.12 -10.32 21.27
N HIS A 264 0.47 -11.43 21.94
CA HIS A 264 1.23 -12.53 21.30
C HIS A 264 0.36 -13.54 20.55
N SER A 265 -0.97 -13.54 20.73
CA SER A 265 -1.84 -14.53 20.08
C SER A 265 -2.38 -14.08 18.73
N ARG A 266 -2.10 -12.85 18.30
CA ARG A 266 -2.62 -12.29 17.05
C ARG A 266 -1.43 -11.96 16.18
N ARG A 267 -1.21 -12.81 15.18
CA ARG A 267 -0.07 -12.73 14.28
C ARG A 267 0.04 -11.29 13.74
N PRO A 268 1.19 -10.62 13.86
CA PRO A 268 1.44 -9.38 13.15
C PRO A 268 1.45 -9.73 11.66
N HIS A 269 0.29 -9.67 11.03
CA HIS A 269 0.20 -9.80 9.59
C HIS A 269 0.55 -8.43 9.02
N THR A 270 1.78 -8.29 8.54
CA THR A 270 2.06 -7.32 7.48
C THR A 270 1.19 -7.76 6.30
N VAL A 271 0.15 -7.00 5.98
CA VAL A 271 -0.60 -7.20 4.75
C VAL A 271 0.28 -6.63 3.63
N VAL A 272 1.15 -7.47 3.07
CA VAL A 272 1.74 -7.19 1.76
C VAL A 272 0.76 -7.75 0.74
N PHE A 273 -0.05 -6.87 0.17
CA PHE A 273 -1.03 -7.27 -0.83
C PHE A 273 -0.34 -7.38 -2.19
N ASP A 274 0.40 -8.47 -2.38
CA ASP A 274 1.13 -8.70 -3.64
C ASP A 274 0.21 -9.33 -4.69
N ALA A 275 -0.74 -8.54 -5.21
CA ALA A 275 -1.75 -9.02 -6.16
C ALA A 275 -1.17 -9.56 -7.47
N PHE A 276 0.03 -9.11 -7.87
CA PHE A 276 0.55 -9.36 -9.21
C PHE A 276 1.95 -9.98 -9.28
N ARG A 277 2.74 -10.18 -8.19
CA ARG A 277 4.05 -10.86 -8.32
C ARG A 277 3.97 -12.33 -8.78
N ARG A 278 2.80 -12.96 -8.75
CA ARG A 278 2.61 -14.32 -9.31
C ARG A 278 2.07 -14.34 -10.74
N LEU A 279 1.73 -13.18 -11.30
CA LEU A 279 1.00 -13.05 -12.56
C LEU A 279 1.69 -12.12 -13.57
N ALA A 280 2.98 -11.87 -13.38
CA ALA A 280 3.85 -11.41 -14.47
C ALA A 280 3.93 -12.53 -15.52
N SER A 281 2.86 -12.68 -16.29
CA SER A 281 2.87 -13.43 -17.54
C SER A 281 3.96 -12.75 -18.39
N PRO A 282 4.92 -13.50 -18.94
CA PRO A 282 6.03 -12.91 -19.67
C PRO A 282 5.45 -12.16 -20.86
N PHE A 283 5.50 -10.83 -20.81
CA PHE A 283 5.34 -10.04 -22.02
C PHE A 283 6.39 -10.53 -23.00
N VAL A 284 5.90 -11.11 -24.08
CA VAL A 284 6.64 -11.41 -25.30
C VAL A 284 7.38 -10.14 -25.68
N GLY A 285 8.71 -10.21 -25.60
CA GLY A 285 9.59 -9.16 -26.07
C GLY A 285 9.23 -8.83 -27.51
N VAL A 286 8.94 -7.55 -27.74
CA VAL A 286 8.92 -6.96 -29.07
C VAL A 286 10.29 -7.26 -29.69
N SER A 287 10.33 -8.17 -30.67
CA SER A 287 11.50 -8.27 -31.55
C SER A 287 11.55 -6.99 -32.38
N PRO A 288 12.68 -6.27 -32.42
CA PRO A 288 12.84 -5.21 -33.39
C PRO A 288 12.87 -5.85 -34.78
N ALA A 289 11.93 -5.43 -35.62
CA ALA A 289 11.95 -5.69 -37.04
C ALA A 289 13.30 -5.20 -37.60
N VAL A 290 14.13 -6.13 -38.07
CA VAL A 290 15.17 -5.83 -39.04
C VAL A 290 14.59 -6.15 -40.41
N CYS A 291 14.04 -5.11 -41.05
CA CYS A 291 13.95 -5.07 -42.50
C CYS A 291 15.38 -5.00 -43.05
N GLY A 292 15.73 -5.90 -43.95
CA GLY A 292 17.04 -5.93 -44.58
C GLY A 292 17.11 -6.95 -45.70
N LEU A 293 16.44 -6.60 -46.81
CA LEU A 293 16.80 -6.91 -48.20
C LEU A 293 17.53 -8.23 -48.48
N GLY A 294 16.84 -9.11 -49.23
CA GLY A 294 17.49 -10.16 -49.99
C GLY A 294 18.54 -9.60 -50.95
N CYS A 295 19.66 -10.29 -51.02
CA CYS A 295 20.51 -10.40 -52.19
C CYS A 295 21.05 -11.84 -52.19
N ASP A 296 20.68 -12.55 -53.26
CA ASP A 296 21.22 -13.84 -53.66
C ASP A 296 22.75 -13.82 -53.73
N LEU A 297 23.41 -14.83 -53.16
CA LEU A 297 24.65 -15.38 -53.72
C LEU A 297 24.76 -16.87 -53.36
N ASN A 298 24.54 -17.72 -54.36
CA ASN A 298 24.95 -19.14 -54.42
C ASN A 298 26.46 -19.21 -54.79
N PRO A 299 27.16 -20.37 -54.73
CA PRO A 299 28.52 -20.46 -54.26
C PRO A 299 29.49 -20.69 -55.43
N SER A 300 30.79 -20.46 -55.25
CA SER A 300 31.88 -21.27 -55.84
C SER A 300 33.25 -20.63 -55.63
N LEU A 301 34.26 -21.49 -55.46
CA LEU A 301 35.71 -21.28 -55.54
C LEU A 301 36.31 -20.57 -54.28
N ALA A 302 37.27 -21.13 -53.56
CA ALA A 302 38.24 -22.21 -53.80
C ALA A 302 38.61 -22.92 -52.48
#